data_AF-A0A3E2YLM7-F1
#
_entry.id   AF-A0A3E2YLM7-F1
#
_cell.length_a   1.000
_cell.length_b   1.000
_cell.length_c   1.000
_cell.angle_alpha   90.00
_cell.angle_beta   90.00
_cell.angle_gamma   90.00
#
_symmetry.space_group_name_H-M   'P 1'
#
loop_
_entity.id
_entity.type
_entity.pdbx_description
1 polymer ?
#
loop_
_entity_poly.entity_id
_entity_poly.type
_entity_poly.pdbx_seq_one_letter_code
_entity_poly.pdbx_strand_id
1 'polypeptide(L)'
;MPIIPDDPSAPRPRPVDAHVALPGGGAGTSPREIVDGVRSWVTSPPLRELVARFGGDWPAGDLAAVLAWLDDFSARHWDFRGGRERPEAREPALDPRTAALVLAAASALGLVRPVPPARPGYAHLVVLGGLAHACLRRVGYAAHLLRHGTRVAGEVAVLGSFRPLSGAELRALAEAGVAGGGTEVDALDAAVRLAFRVAGPAASEGVDAGHPDHSWSSRTYRPAGLPPVRVLAAPSSEPDRRRAHTADTQRFWAEHVRLSPGDPVLVVTAPIYVPFQHCDALRTLTVPYGCAIETVGVDPDVPDLARLPEPALTPGRHLQEIRSAIRSMRALHASLAGG
;
A
#
# COMPACT_ATOMS: atom_id res chain seq x y z
N MET A 1 -35.86 -26.09 24.24
CA MET A 1 -34.40 -26.01 24.47
C MET A 1 -34.16 -25.03 25.59
N PRO A 2 -33.52 -25.43 26.71
CA PRO A 2 -33.22 -24.52 27.80
C PRO A 2 -32.04 -23.62 27.41
N ILE A 3 -32.15 -22.34 27.77
CA ILE A 3 -31.10 -21.33 27.65
C ILE A 3 -30.07 -21.64 28.74
N ILE A 4 -28.86 -22.00 28.35
CA ILE A 4 -27.73 -22.21 29.27
C ILE A 4 -27.26 -20.81 29.72
N PRO A 5 -27.19 -20.53 31.04
CA PRO A 5 -26.67 -19.25 31.53
C PRO A 5 -25.15 -19.15 31.32
N ASP A 6 -24.69 -17.99 30.86
CA ASP A 6 -23.27 -17.68 30.66
C ASP A 6 -22.44 -17.91 31.94
N ASP A 7 -21.34 -18.64 31.79
CA ASP A 7 -20.36 -18.88 32.84
C ASP A 7 -19.52 -17.61 33.11
N PRO A 8 -19.65 -16.96 34.28
CA PRO A 8 -18.93 -15.73 34.60
C PRO A 8 -17.43 -15.96 34.87
N SER A 9 -16.94 -17.20 34.84
CA SER A 9 -15.53 -17.56 35.05
C SER A 9 -14.71 -17.73 33.77
N ALA A 10 -15.34 -17.65 32.58
CA ALA A 10 -14.62 -17.64 31.32
C ALA A 10 -13.79 -16.34 31.18
N PRO A 11 -12.48 -16.40 30.91
CA PRO A 11 -11.67 -15.20 30.70
C PRO A 11 -12.22 -14.44 29.49
N ARG A 12 -12.78 -13.25 29.74
CA ARG A 12 -13.14 -12.32 28.67
C ARG A 12 -11.87 -12.01 27.87
N PRO A 13 -11.89 -12.12 26.52
CA PRO A 13 -10.76 -11.67 25.72
C PRO A 13 -10.48 -10.21 26.07
N ARG A 14 -9.23 -9.91 26.48
CA ARG A 14 -8.81 -8.53 26.70
C ARG A 14 -9.02 -7.76 25.38
N PRO A 15 -9.48 -6.50 25.43
CA PRO A 15 -9.53 -5.69 24.22
C PRO A 15 -8.10 -5.56 23.68
N VAL A 16 -7.88 -6.10 22.48
CA VAL A 16 -6.62 -5.96 21.73
C VAL A 16 -6.65 -4.59 21.05
N ASP A 17 -6.64 -3.53 21.86
CA ASP A 17 -6.67 -2.14 21.37
C ASP A 17 -5.28 -1.58 21.08
N ALA A 18 -4.21 -2.36 21.30
CA ALA A 18 -2.87 -1.93 20.96
C ALA A 18 -2.59 -2.16 19.46
N HIS A 19 -2.91 -1.16 18.63
CA HIS A 19 -2.40 -1.09 17.27
C HIS A 19 -0.87 -0.98 17.29
N VAL A 20 -0.18 -1.86 16.57
CA VAL A 20 1.27 -1.83 16.43
C VAL A 20 1.65 -0.69 15.50
N ALA A 21 2.32 0.33 16.02
CA ALA A 21 2.76 1.48 15.23
C ALA A 21 3.72 1.06 14.10
N LEU A 22 3.57 1.68 12.94
CA LEU A 22 4.53 1.57 11.84
C LEU A 22 5.80 2.38 12.14
N PRO A 23 6.93 2.10 11.46
CA PRO A 23 8.13 2.93 11.58
C PRO A 23 7.82 4.41 11.31
N GLY A 24 8.50 5.32 12.02
CA GLY A 24 8.23 6.75 11.93
C GLY A 24 8.50 7.31 10.53
N GLY A 25 7.53 8.05 9.98
CA GLY A 25 7.66 8.83 8.74
C GLY A 25 7.57 10.34 8.95
N GLY A 26 7.73 10.83 10.18
CA GLY A 26 7.68 12.25 10.50
C GLY A 26 8.83 13.05 9.86
N ALA A 27 8.63 14.36 9.69
CA ALA A 27 9.71 15.23 9.24
C ALA A 27 10.83 15.24 10.30
N GLY A 28 12.08 15.06 9.87
CA GLY A 28 13.22 15.00 10.78
C GLY A 28 13.37 13.68 11.54
N THR A 29 12.59 12.63 11.22
CA THR A 29 12.79 11.30 11.81
C THR A 29 14.21 10.80 11.49
N SER A 30 14.97 10.48 12.53
CA SER A 30 16.33 9.97 12.39
C SER A 30 16.35 8.51 11.90
N PRO A 31 17.43 8.07 11.24
CA PRO A 31 17.62 6.66 10.90
C PRO A 31 17.42 5.71 12.09
N ARG A 32 17.86 6.13 13.28
CA ARG A 32 17.69 5.35 14.52
C ARG A 32 16.23 5.16 14.89
N GLU A 33 15.41 6.21 14.83
CA GLU A 33 13.98 6.12 15.12
C GLU A 33 13.25 5.22 14.12
N ILE A 34 13.64 5.24 12.84
CA ILE A 34 13.10 4.31 11.84
C ILE A 34 13.48 2.87 12.20
N VAL A 35 14.74 2.61 12.55
CA VAL A 35 15.22 1.29 12.99
C VAL A 35 14.49 0.79 14.25
N ASP A 36 14.27 1.66 15.23
CA ASP A 36 13.53 1.35 16.45
C ASP A 36 12.06 1.04 16.15
N GLY A 37 11.45 1.76 15.21
CA GLY A 37 10.11 1.47 14.71
C GLY A 37 10.01 0.12 13.99
N VAL A 38 10.99 -0.21 13.14
CA VAL A 38 11.10 -1.53 12.49
C VAL A 38 11.20 -2.62 13.56
N ARG A 39 12.10 -2.44 14.55
CA ARG A 39 12.27 -3.39 15.66
C ARG A 39 10.96 -3.60 16.42
N SER A 40 10.27 -2.51 16.77
CA SER A 40 9.00 -2.54 17.50
C SER A 40 7.95 -3.36 16.75
N TRP A 41 7.77 -3.11 15.46
CA TRP A 41 6.76 -3.83 14.67
C TRP A 41 7.11 -5.31 14.51
N VAL A 42 8.35 -5.64 14.13
CA VAL A 42 8.74 -7.06 13.89
C VAL A 42 8.88 -7.87 15.17
N THR A 43 9.02 -7.24 16.33
CA THR A 43 9.06 -7.95 17.62
C THR A 43 7.74 -7.89 18.38
N SER A 44 6.69 -7.36 17.76
CA SER A 44 5.38 -7.17 18.37
C SER A 44 4.72 -8.50 18.78
N PRO A 45 3.94 -8.52 19.87
CA PRO A 45 3.19 -9.70 20.30
C PRO A 45 2.35 -10.38 19.20
N PRO A 46 1.54 -9.69 18.38
CA PRO A 46 0.72 -10.37 17.36
C PRO A 46 1.57 -11.10 16.31
N LEU A 47 2.73 -10.57 15.93
CA LEU A 47 3.62 -11.27 14.99
C LEU A 47 4.29 -12.49 15.64
N ARG A 48 4.71 -12.37 16.91
CA ARG A 48 5.25 -13.50 17.69
C ARG A 48 4.24 -14.62 17.86
N GLU A 49 2.99 -14.29 18.16
CA GLU A 49 1.91 -15.26 18.28
C GLU A 49 1.63 -16.00 16.97
N LEU A 50 1.66 -15.28 15.83
CA LEU A 50 1.57 -15.92 14.52
C LEU A 50 2.74 -16.86 14.28
N VAL A 51 3.98 -16.40 14.48
CA VAL A 51 5.16 -17.24 14.30
C VAL A 51 5.07 -18.53 15.14
N ALA A 52 4.69 -18.42 16.42
CA ALA A 52 4.48 -19.56 17.29
C ALA A 52 3.34 -20.49 16.80
N ARG A 53 2.21 -19.94 16.33
CA ARG A 53 1.08 -20.74 15.80
C ARG A 53 1.49 -21.60 14.61
N PHE A 54 2.42 -21.11 13.80
CA PHE A 54 2.98 -21.79 12.63
C PHE A 54 4.25 -22.60 12.97
N GLY A 55 4.57 -22.80 14.25
CA GLY A 55 5.63 -23.68 14.72
C GLY A 55 7.04 -23.07 14.66
N GLY A 56 7.15 -21.74 14.56
CA GLY A 56 8.43 -21.05 14.59
C GLY A 56 8.88 -20.71 16.00
N ASP A 57 10.14 -20.99 16.30
CA ASP A 57 10.82 -20.48 17.49
C ASP A 57 11.44 -19.12 17.19
N TRP A 58 11.25 -18.16 18.09
CA TRP A 58 11.75 -16.82 17.84
C TRP A 58 13.29 -16.79 17.79
N PRO A 59 13.91 -16.19 16.76
CA PRO A 59 15.35 -16.20 16.62
C PRO A 59 16.03 -15.35 17.69
N ALA A 60 17.20 -15.79 18.15
CA ALA A 60 18.15 -14.95 18.87
C ALA A 60 18.96 -14.09 17.88
N GLY A 61 19.58 -13.01 18.37
CA GLY A 61 20.49 -12.18 17.59
C GLY A 61 20.02 -10.73 17.43
N ASP A 62 20.70 -10.02 16.54
CA ASP A 62 20.38 -8.63 16.23
C ASP A 62 19.16 -8.50 15.30
N LEU A 63 18.77 -7.26 14.99
CA LEU A 63 17.59 -6.99 14.16
C LEU A 63 17.75 -7.53 12.73
N ALA A 64 18.96 -7.48 12.16
CA ALA A 64 19.21 -7.97 10.82
C ALA A 64 19.01 -9.48 10.74
N ALA A 65 19.51 -10.23 11.73
CA ALA A 65 19.31 -11.66 11.87
C ALA A 65 17.83 -12.01 12.06
N VAL A 66 17.11 -11.28 12.91
CA VAL A 66 15.66 -11.47 13.12
C VAL A 66 14.87 -11.24 11.81
N LEU A 67 15.17 -10.17 11.08
CA LEU A 67 14.51 -9.85 9.80
C LEU A 67 14.78 -10.90 8.72
N ALA A 68 16.02 -11.36 8.61
CA ALA A 68 16.37 -12.42 7.66
C ALA A 68 15.64 -13.72 7.98
N TRP A 69 15.62 -14.12 9.26
CA TRP A 69 14.91 -15.31 9.71
C TRP A 69 13.40 -15.21 9.47
N LEU A 70 12.78 -14.05 9.76
CA LEU A 70 11.35 -13.83 9.54
C LEU A 70 10.98 -13.90 8.06
N ASP A 71 11.83 -13.38 7.17
CA ASP A 71 11.64 -13.49 5.73
C ASP A 71 11.67 -14.96 5.29
N ASP A 72 12.69 -15.73 5.71
CA ASP A 72 12.81 -17.15 5.40
C ASP A 72 11.68 -18.00 6.01
N PHE A 73 11.26 -17.69 7.24
CA PHE A 73 10.11 -18.32 7.90
C PHE A 73 8.82 -18.04 7.12
N SER A 74 8.53 -16.77 6.85
CA SER A 74 7.31 -16.38 6.14
C SER A 74 7.28 -16.93 4.71
N ALA A 75 8.43 -17.03 4.02
CA ALA A 75 8.52 -17.66 2.70
C ALA A 75 8.14 -19.14 2.74
N ARG A 76 8.53 -19.87 3.79
CA ARG A 76 8.20 -21.30 3.94
C ARG A 76 6.75 -21.55 4.34
N HIS A 77 6.20 -20.71 5.22
CA HIS A 77 4.90 -20.97 5.85
C HIS A 77 3.74 -20.19 5.25
N TRP A 78 4.01 -19.02 4.67
CA TRP A 78 2.97 -18.05 4.26
C TRP A 78 3.00 -17.72 2.77
N ASP A 79 3.94 -18.26 1.98
CA ASP A 79 3.97 -18.04 0.52
C ASP A 79 3.04 -18.98 -0.25
N PHE A 80 1.76 -18.60 -0.30
CA PHE A 80 0.72 -19.26 -1.11
C PHE A 80 0.68 -18.81 -2.58
N ARG A 81 1.56 -17.88 -2.99
CA ARG A 81 1.65 -17.37 -4.37
C ARG A 81 2.54 -18.30 -5.19
N GLY A 82 3.65 -18.78 -4.63
CA GLY A 82 4.56 -19.69 -5.33
C GLY A 82 5.03 -19.13 -6.68
N GLY A 83 5.30 -17.83 -6.74
CA GLY A 83 5.72 -17.13 -7.96
C GLY A 83 4.59 -16.52 -8.81
N ARG A 84 3.31 -16.80 -8.51
CA ARG A 84 2.15 -16.24 -9.24
C ARG A 84 1.84 -14.78 -8.85
N GLU A 85 0.99 -14.12 -9.63
CA GLU A 85 0.46 -12.78 -9.31
C GLU A 85 -0.44 -12.81 -8.07
N ARG A 86 -0.59 -11.66 -7.37
CA ARG A 86 -1.38 -11.56 -6.12
C ARG A 86 -2.83 -12.07 -6.23
N PRO A 87 -3.56 -11.83 -7.34
CA PRO A 87 -4.93 -12.34 -7.48
C PRO A 87 -5.02 -13.86 -7.51
N GLU A 88 -3.94 -14.52 -7.93
CA GLU A 88 -3.84 -15.97 -8.20
C GLU A 88 -3.30 -16.77 -7.00
N ALA A 89 -3.08 -16.11 -5.86
CA ALA A 89 -2.73 -16.79 -4.61
C ALA A 89 -3.86 -17.75 -4.23
N ARG A 90 -3.52 -19.01 -3.92
CA ARG A 90 -4.50 -20.00 -3.45
C ARG A 90 -4.75 -19.79 -1.96
N GLU A 91 -6.02 -19.91 -1.55
CA GLU A 91 -6.34 -19.86 -0.12
C GLU A 91 -5.85 -21.15 0.56
N PRO A 92 -5.04 -21.06 1.63
CA PRO A 92 -4.66 -22.23 2.42
C PRO A 92 -5.85 -22.79 3.21
N ALA A 93 -5.83 -24.10 3.45
CA ALA A 93 -6.74 -24.73 4.40
C ALA A 93 -6.27 -24.43 5.83
N LEU A 94 -6.86 -23.43 6.48
CA LEU A 94 -6.59 -23.08 7.87
C LEU A 94 -7.75 -23.56 8.76
N ASP A 95 -7.42 -24.13 9.91
CA ASP A 95 -8.44 -24.39 10.93
C ASP A 95 -9.02 -23.06 11.47
N PRO A 96 -10.26 -23.06 12.01
CA PRO A 96 -10.93 -21.84 12.43
C PRO A 96 -10.14 -21.01 13.47
N ARG A 97 -9.39 -21.67 14.36
CA ARG A 97 -8.59 -20.98 15.38
C ARG A 97 -7.40 -20.24 14.74
N THR A 98 -6.73 -20.87 13.77
CA THR A 98 -5.66 -20.21 13.00
C THR A 98 -6.19 -19.05 12.18
N ALA A 99 -7.32 -19.24 11.48
CA ALA A 99 -7.93 -18.18 10.70
C ALA A 99 -8.28 -16.95 11.58
N ALA A 100 -8.88 -17.18 12.75
CA ALA A 100 -9.19 -16.12 13.70
C ALA A 100 -7.92 -15.39 14.20
N LEU A 101 -6.86 -16.13 14.53
CA LEU A 101 -5.59 -15.54 14.95
C LEU A 101 -4.97 -14.67 13.84
N VAL A 102 -5.00 -15.15 12.59
CA VAL A 102 -4.50 -14.39 11.43
C VAL A 102 -5.24 -13.07 11.27
N LEU A 103 -6.57 -13.07 11.36
CA LEU A 103 -7.36 -11.85 11.23
C LEU A 103 -7.13 -10.88 12.39
N ALA A 104 -7.04 -11.40 13.63
CA ALA A 104 -6.72 -10.59 14.80
C ALA A 104 -5.33 -9.95 14.69
N ALA A 105 -4.32 -10.72 14.30
CA ALA A 105 -2.97 -10.23 14.07
C ALA A 105 -2.91 -9.22 12.93
N ALA A 106 -3.60 -9.47 11.80
CA ALA A 106 -3.69 -8.52 10.69
C ALA A 106 -4.31 -7.18 11.13
N SER A 107 -5.34 -7.21 11.96
CA SER A 107 -5.95 -6.01 12.53
C SER A 107 -4.98 -5.25 13.44
N ALA A 108 -4.31 -5.96 14.35
CA ALA A 108 -3.34 -5.37 15.28
C ALA A 108 -2.10 -4.80 14.56
N LEU A 109 -1.66 -5.43 13.48
CA LEU A 109 -0.51 -5.02 12.66
C LEU A 109 -0.84 -3.90 11.66
N GLY A 110 -2.09 -3.43 11.61
CA GLY A 110 -2.50 -2.29 10.78
C GLY A 110 -2.89 -2.62 9.34
N LEU A 111 -3.28 -3.86 9.03
CA LEU A 111 -3.66 -4.30 7.68
C LEU A 111 -5.17 -4.26 7.41
N VAL A 112 -6.00 -3.93 8.41
CA VAL A 112 -7.46 -4.07 8.29
C VAL A 112 -8.16 -2.72 8.43
N ARG A 113 -7.99 -2.05 9.57
CA ARG A 113 -8.71 -0.81 9.87
C ARG A 113 -8.04 0.37 9.17
N PRO A 114 -8.75 1.15 8.35
CA PRO A 114 -8.22 2.41 7.83
C PRO A 114 -8.01 3.37 9.01
N VAL A 115 -6.96 4.20 8.90
CA VAL A 115 -6.70 5.30 9.82
C VAL A 115 -6.77 6.58 9.00
N PRO A 116 -7.56 7.59 9.39
CA PRO A 116 -7.65 8.84 8.65
C PRO A 116 -6.31 9.59 8.70
N PRO A 117 -6.03 10.48 7.72
CA PRO A 117 -4.85 11.32 7.76
C PRO A 117 -4.76 12.11 9.07
N ALA A 118 -3.63 12.01 9.77
CA ALA A 118 -3.38 12.66 11.05
C ALA A 118 -3.14 14.17 10.91
N ARG A 119 -2.76 14.63 9.70
CA ARG A 119 -2.50 16.05 9.41
C ARG A 119 -3.62 16.63 8.55
N PRO A 120 -3.98 17.90 8.76
CA PRO A 120 -4.96 18.58 7.92
C PRO A 120 -4.37 19.01 6.56
N GLY A 121 -3.07 18.85 6.33
CA GLY A 121 -2.42 19.33 5.10
C GLY A 121 -1.08 18.67 4.80
N TYR A 122 -0.81 18.55 3.49
CA TYR A 122 0.36 17.91 2.90
C TYR A 122 0.92 18.77 1.75
N ALA A 123 2.20 18.64 1.46
CA ALA A 123 2.79 19.20 0.25
C ALA A 123 2.27 18.45 -0.97
N HIS A 124 2.22 17.11 -0.90
CA HIS A 124 1.75 16.25 -1.98
C HIS A 124 0.87 15.12 -1.46
N LEU A 125 -0.04 14.65 -2.31
CA LEU A 125 -0.78 13.40 -2.11
C LEU A 125 -0.42 12.44 -3.23
N VAL A 126 0.05 11.24 -2.88
CA VAL A 126 0.46 10.20 -3.82
C VAL A 126 -0.53 9.04 -3.78
N VAL A 127 -1.14 8.71 -4.90
CA VAL A 127 -2.04 7.57 -5.07
C VAL A 127 -1.28 6.43 -5.75
N LEU A 128 -1.21 5.27 -5.10
CA LEU A 128 -0.51 4.11 -5.66
C LEU A 128 -1.41 3.30 -6.62
N GLY A 129 -0.86 2.91 -7.76
CA GLY A 129 -1.46 2.00 -8.73
C GLY A 129 -1.63 0.56 -8.22
N GLY A 130 -2.38 -0.23 -8.98
CA GLY A 130 -2.53 -1.66 -8.75
C GLY A 130 -3.40 -2.32 -9.82
N LEU A 131 -4.30 -3.20 -9.38
CA LEU A 131 -5.35 -3.72 -10.27
C LEU A 131 -6.39 -2.64 -10.54
N ALA A 132 -7.13 -2.78 -11.64
CA ALA A 132 -8.16 -1.81 -12.05
C ALA A 132 -9.09 -1.35 -10.91
N HIS A 133 -9.66 -2.29 -10.12
CA HIS A 133 -10.51 -1.94 -8.98
C HIS A 133 -9.81 -1.06 -7.94
N ALA A 134 -8.53 -1.33 -7.67
CA ALA A 134 -7.74 -0.57 -6.71
C ALA A 134 -7.42 0.82 -7.25
N CYS A 135 -7.14 0.95 -8.55
CA CYS A 135 -6.97 2.25 -9.20
C CYS A 135 -8.19 3.14 -9.00
N LEU A 136 -9.39 2.63 -9.29
CA LEU A 136 -10.63 3.39 -9.14
C LEU A 136 -10.90 3.79 -7.68
N ARG A 137 -10.77 2.83 -6.74
CA ARG A 137 -11.04 3.07 -5.32
C ARG A 137 -10.08 4.09 -4.71
N ARG A 138 -8.78 3.96 -4.97
CA ARG A 138 -7.75 4.83 -4.38
C ARG A 138 -7.81 6.26 -4.92
N VAL A 139 -8.05 6.41 -6.23
CA VAL A 139 -8.25 7.74 -6.84
C VAL A 139 -9.56 8.37 -6.33
N GLY A 140 -10.63 7.58 -6.22
CA GLY A 140 -11.89 8.02 -5.61
C GLY A 140 -11.69 8.50 -4.16
N TYR A 141 -10.93 7.75 -3.37
CA TYR A 141 -10.63 8.11 -1.98
C TYR A 141 -9.77 9.36 -1.87
N ALA A 142 -8.77 9.54 -2.73
CA ALA A 142 -8.01 10.79 -2.79
C ALA A 142 -8.91 12.00 -3.07
N ALA A 143 -9.84 11.88 -4.03
CA ALA A 143 -10.83 12.92 -4.30
C ALA A 143 -11.77 13.15 -3.11
N HIS A 144 -12.15 12.10 -2.38
CA HIS A 144 -12.93 12.20 -1.15
C HIS A 144 -12.17 12.98 -0.08
N LEU A 145 -10.92 12.63 0.23
CA LEU A 145 -10.10 13.31 1.23
C LEU A 145 -10.00 14.81 0.97
N LEU A 146 -9.75 15.21 -0.28
CA LEU A 146 -9.63 16.62 -0.66
C LEU A 146 -10.95 17.39 -0.46
N ARG A 147 -12.08 16.77 -0.82
CA ARG A 147 -13.41 17.38 -0.63
C ARG A 147 -13.81 17.50 0.83
N HIS A 148 -13.24 16.66 1.70
CA HIS A 148 -13.57 16.60 3.13
C HIS A 148 -12.49 17.21 4.03
N GLY A 149 -11.61 18.05 3.46
CA GLY A 149 -10.77 18.97 4.23
C GLY A 149 -9.28 18.68 4.23
N THR A 150 -8.80 17.58 3.62
CA THR A 150 -7.36 17.37 3.43
C THR A 150 -6.81 18.39 2.44
N ARG A 151 -5.89 19.24 2.88
CA ARG A 151 -5.26 20.26 2.01
C ARG A 151 -4.00 19.70 1.35
N VAL A 152 -3.82 20.01 0.07
CA VAL A 152 -2.61 19.67 -0.69
C VAL A 152 -2.11 20.94 -1.38
N ALA A 153 -0.87 21.33 -1.09
CA ALA A 153 -0.29 22.57 -1.60
C ALA A 153 0.26 22.43 -3.04
N GLY A 154 0.88 21.29 -3.34
CA GLY A 154 1.52 21.00 -4.61
C GLY A 154 0.59 20.29 -5.58
N GLU A 155 0.60 18.96 -5.57
CA GLU A 155 -0.21 18.15 -6.49
C GLU A 155 -0.68 16.82 -5.88
N VAL A 156 -1.72 16.26 -6.51
CA VAL A 156 -2.12 14.87 -6.36
C VAL A 156 -1.44 14.06 -7.47
N ALA A 157 -0.46 13.24 -7.12
CA ALA A 157 0.25 12.38 -8.05
C ALA A 157 -0.36 10.98 -8.04
N VAL A 158 -0.83 10.52 -9.18
CA VAL A 158 -1.46 9.21 -9.39
C VAL A 158 -0.47 8.35 -10.17
N LEU A 159 0.20 7.44 -9.47
CA LEU A 159 1.36 6.71 -9.97
C LEU A 159 0.97 5.32 -10.46
N GLY A 160 1.30 5.00 -11.70
CA GLY A 160 1.05 3.69 -12.30
C GLY A 160 2.15 3.28 -13.28
N SER A 161 1.88 2.23 -14.05
CA SER A 161 2.77 1.73 -15.08
C SER A 161 2.03 1.42 -16.37
N PHE A 162 2.77 1.11 -17.43
CA PHE A 162 2.22 0.56 -18.66
C PHE A 162 1.92 -0.95 -18.57
N ARG A 163 1.78 -1.51 -17.35
CA ARG A 163 1.36 -2.90 -17.15
C ARG A 163 0.04 -3.14 -17.89
N PRO A 164 -0.02 -4.13 -18.81
CA PRO A 164 -1.27 -4.52 -19.43
C PRO A 164 -2.29 -5.00 -18.40
N LEU A 165 -3.53 -4.58 -18.59
CA LEU A 165 -4.66 -5.09 -17.82
C LEU A 165 -5.00 -6.51 -18.28
N SER A 166 -5.30 -7.38 -17.31
CA SER A 166 -5.80 -8.71 -17.63
C SER A 166 -7.21 -8.64 -18.26
N GLY A 167 -7.61 -9.70 -18.97
CA GLY A 167 -8.96 -9.77 -19.53
C GLY A 167 -10.08 -9.68 -18.47
N ALA A 168 -9.81 -10.11 -17.23
CA ALA A 168 -10.75 -9.95 -16.12
C ALA A 168 -10.87 -8.49 -15.68
N GLU A 169 -9.76 -7.75 -15.62
CA GLU A 169 -9.77 -6.31 -15.31
C GLU A 169 -10.50 -5.49 -16.38
N LEU A 170 -10.25 -5.79 -17.66
CA LEU A 170 -10.93 -5.12 -18.78
C LEU A 170 -12.44 -5.35 -18.76
N ARG A 171 -12.89 -6.58 -18.53
CA ARG A 171 -14.32 -6.90 -18.40
C ARG A 171 -14.95 -6.16 -17.21
N ALA A 172 -14.30 -6.16 -16.06
CA ALA A 172 -14.79 -5.47 -14.88
C ALA A 172 -14.95 -3.96 -15.12
N LEU A 173 -13.96 -3.32 -15.77
CA LEU A 173 -14.05 -1.90 -16.15
C LEU A 173 -15.22 -1.63 -17.11
N ALA A 174 -15.40 -2.48 -18.13
CA ALA A 174 -16.49 -2.36 -19.09
C ALA A 174 -17.87 -2.52 -18.43
N GLU A 175 -18.03 -3.50 -17.54
CA GLU A 175 -19.25 -3.72 -16.75
C GLU A 175 -19.59 -2.52 -15.85
N ALA A 176 -18.57 -1.83 -15.33
CA ALA A 176 -18.73 -0.60 -14.57
C ALA A 176 -18.93 0.67 -15.43
N GLY A 177 -19.03 0.52 -16.75
CA GLY A 177 -19.17 1.64 -17.69
C GLY A 177 -17.94 2.55 -17.75
N VAL A 178 -16.78 2.05 -17.36
CA VAL A 178 -15.53 2.80 -17.36
C VAL A 178 -14.77 2.51 -18.65
N ALA A 179 -14.87 3.45 -19.59
CA ALA A 179 -14.06 3.43 -20.79
C ALA A 179 -12.59 3.64 -20.40
N GLY A 180 -11.80 2.57 -20.49
CA GLY A 180 -10.37 2.57 -20.20
C GLY A 180 -9.57 2.05 -21.38
N GLY A 181 -8.31 2.45 -21.45
CA GLY A 181 -7.32 1.84 -22.33
C GLY A 181 -6.87 0.45 -21.83
N GLY A 182 -5.79 -0.05 -22.41
CA GLY A 182 -5.30 -1.42 -22.16
C GLY A 182 -4.38 -1.57 -20.95
N THR A 183 -4.04 -0.48 -20.26
CA THR A 183 -2.98 -0.47 -19.24
C THR A 183 -3.44 0.05 -17.87
N GLU A 184 -2.65 -0.22 -16.83
CA GLU A 184 -2.86 0.32 -15.48
C GLU A 184 -2.92 1.85 -15.48
N VAL A 185 -2.02 2.54 -16.19
CA VAL A 185 -2.06 4.01 -16.30
C VAL A 185 -3.33 4.51 -16.98
N ASP A 186 -3.90 3.76 -17.93
CA ASP A 186 -5.18 4.13 -18.53
C ASP A 186 -6.36 3.94 -17.58
N ALA A 187 -6.33 2.91 -16.73
CA ALA A 187 -7.32 2.75 -15.67
C ALA A 187 -7.25 3.88 -14.63
N LEU A 188 -6.04 4.33 -14.28
CA LEU A 188 -5.83 5.49 -13.40
C LEU A 188 -6.30 6.80 -14.04
N ASP A 189 -6.04 6.99 -15.34
CA ASP A 189 -6.53 8.12 -16.12
C ASP A 189 -8.05 8.22 -16.11
N ALA A 190 -8.72 7.10 -16.42
CA ALA A 190 -10.17 7.00 -16.38
C ALA A 190 -10.70 7.26 -14.95
N ALA A 191 -10.04 6.72 -13.92
CA ALA A 191 -10.40 6.96 -12.54
C ALA A 191 -10.27 8.45 -12.16
N VAL A 192 -9.24 9.17 -12.63
CA VAL A 192 -9.08 10.61 -12.39
C VAL A 192 -10.20 11.40 -13.05
N ARG A 193 -10.52 11.13 -14.31
CA ARG A 193 -11.63 11.81 -15.01
C ARG A 193 -12.96 11.64 -14.28
N LEU A 194 -13.25 10.43 -13.82
CA LEU A 194 -14.46 10.13 -13.07
C LEU A 194 -14.47 10.79 -11.69
N ALA A 195 -13.42 10.56 -10.90
CA ALA A 195 -13.38 10.99 -9.51
C ALA A 195 -13.29 12.51 -9.39
N PHE A 196 -12.54 13.19 -10.27
CA PHE A 196 -12.33 14.64 -10.27
C PHE A 196 -13.26 15.40 -11.22
N ARG A 197 -14.13 14.70 -11.97
CA ARG A 197 -15.11 15.29 -12.90
C ARG A 197 -14.46 16.20 -13.95
N VAL A 198 -13.38 15.70 -14.56
CA VAL A 198 -12.61 16.40 -15.61
C VAL A 198 -12.70 15.66 -16.93
N ALA A 199 -12.81 16.37 -18.05
CA ALA A 199 -13.00 15.76 -19.37
C ALA A 199 -11.69 15.19 -19.95
N GLY A 200 -10.58 15.92 -19.78
CA GLY A 200 -9.27 15.59 -20.33
C GLY A 200 -8.14 16.37 -19.67
N PRO A 201 -6.89 16.00 -19.94
CA PRO A 201 -5.73 16.66 -19.35
C PRO A 201 -5.53 18.06 -19.95
N ALA A 202 -5.09 18.99 -19.11
CA ALA A 202 -4.68 20.34 -19.53
C ALA A 202 -3.27 20.36 -20.13
N ALA A 203 -2.45 19.36 -19.81
CA ALA A 203 -1.12 19.16 -20.39
C ALA A 203 -0.80 17.67 -20.43
N SER A 204 -0.09 17.23 -21.47
CA SER A 204 0.42 15.88 -21.60
C SER A 204 1.85 15.93 -22.13
N GLU A 205 2.70 15.11 -21.55
CA GLU A 205 4.11 14.93 -21.94
C GLU A 205 4.47 13.45 -21.75
N GLY A 206 5.54 13.01 -22.40
CA GLY A 206 5.98 11.62 -22.34
C GLY A 206 6.88 11.25 -23.50
N VAL A 207 7.43 10.04 -23.41
CA VAL A 207 8.20 9.41 -24.47
C VAL A 207 7.63 8.02 -24.70
N ASP A 208 7.18 7.76 -25.94
CA ASP A 208 6.91 6.41 -26.43
C ASP A 208 8.18 5.87 -27.06
N ALA A 209 8.85 4.97 -26.35
CA ALA A 209 10.08 4.35 -26.80
C ALA A 209 9.82 3.04 -27.58
N GLY A 210 8.58 2.77 -27.98
CA GLY A 210 8.18 1.52 -28.65
C GLY A 210 8.13 0.30 -27.72
N HIS A 211 8.46 0.48 -26.43
CA HIS A 211 8.39 -0.57 -25.42
C HIS A 211 7.88 -0.01 -24.08
N PRO A 212 6.90 -0.66 -23.41
CA PRO A 212 6.31 -0.19 -22.16
C PRO A 212 7.32 0.16 -21.07
N ASP A 213 8.37 -0.65 -20.92
CA ASP A 213 9.34 -0.50 -19.83
C ASP A 213 10.36 0.63 -20.09
N HIS A 214 10.50 1.08 -21.34
CA HIS A 214 11.33 2.24 -21.71
C HIS A 214 10.52 3.52 -21.86
N SER A 215 9.19 3.42 -21.81
CA SER A 215 8.29 4.55 -22.05
C SER A 215 7.87 5.20 -20.75
N TRP A 216 7.52 6.49 -20.83
CA TRP A 216 6.97 7.23 -19.71
C TRP A 216 5.90 8.20 -20.19
N SER A 217 4.94 8.52 -19.33
CA SER A 217 3.91 9.52 -19.62
C SER A 217 3.47 10.27 -18.38
N SER A 218 3.09 11.52 -18.58
CA SER A 218 2.61 12.45 -17.55
C SER A 218 1.43 13.23 -18.13
N ARG A 219 0.26 13.10 -17.50
CA ARG A 219 -0.98 13.77 -17.90
C ARG A 219 -1.48 14.60 -16.72
N THR A 220 -1.49 15.92 -16.87
CA THR A 220 -1.88 16.85 -15.81
C THR A 220 -3.29 17.37 -16.02
N TYR A 221 -4.12 17.23 -15.01
CA TYR A 221 -5.50 17.68 -14.93
C TYR A 221 -5.61 18.85 -13.95
N ARG A 222 -6.54 19.78 -14.22
CA ARG A 222 -6.81 20.95 -13.36
C ARG A 222 -8.28 21.03 -12.98
N PRO A 223 -8.75 20.19 -12.03
CA PRO A 223 -10.11 20.29 -11.50
C PRO A 223 -10.34 21.63 -10.80
N ALA A 224 -11.51 22.23 -10.99
CA ALA A 224 -11.85 23.51 -10.37
C ALA A 224 -11.91 23.38 -8.83
N GLY A 225 -11.29 24.32 -8.11
CA GLY A 225 -11.31 24.37 -6.64
C GLY A 225 -10.50 23.27 -5.95
N LEU A 226 -9.70 22.50 -6.70
CA LEU A 226 -8.88 21.40 -6.21
C LEU A 226 -7.43 21.55 -6.72
N PRO A 227 -6.44 20.93 -6.05
CA PRO A 227 -5.06 20.93 -6.54
C PRO A 227 -4.94 20.25 -7.92
N PRO A 228 -3.88 20.55 -8.69
CA PRO A 228 -3.54 19.79 -9.89
C PRO A 228 -3.45 18.29 -9.61
N VAL A 229 -3.95 17.49 -10.54
CA VAL A 229 -3.90 16.02 -10.48
C VAL A 229 -3.06 15.52 -11.64
N ARG A 230 -1.98 14.80 -11.36
CA ARG A 230 -1.08 14.25 -12.38
C ARG A 230 -1.18 12.74 -12.40
N VAL A 231 -1.49 12.18 -13.57
CA VAL A 231 -1.35 10.73 -13.81
C VAL A 231 0.01 10.48 -14.43
N LEU A 232 0.83 9.66 -13.78
CA LEU A 232 2.23 9.44 -14.14
C LEU A 232 2.51 7.94 -14.29
N ALA A 233 3.04 7.56 -15.45
CA ALA A 233 3.71 6.29 -15.65
C ALA A 233 5.20 6.52 -15.88
N ALA A 234 6.01 5.90 -15.04
CA ALA A 234 7.47 5.96 -15.12
C ALA A 234 8.02 4.78 -15.94
N PRO A 235 9.21 4.94 -16.55
CA PRO A 235 9.91 3.81 -17.12
C PRO A 235 10.47 2.93 -16.00
N SER A 236 10.88 1.72 -16.35
CA SER A 236 11.65 0.86 -15.45
C SER A 236 13.06 1.41 -15.28
N SER A 237 13.64 1.32 -14.09
CA SER A 237 15.07 1.60 -13.90
C SER A 237 15.97 0.48 -14.44
N GLU A 238 15.40 -0.66 -14.80
CA GLU A 238 16.08 -1.81 -15.42
C GLU A 238 15.22 -2.37 -16.57
N PRO A 239 15.00 -1.58 -17.63
CA PRO A 239 13.96 -1.86 -18.63
C PRO A 239 14.21 -3.12 -19.45
N ASP A 240 15.47 -3.54 -19.61
CA ASP A 240 15.83 -4.78 -20.30
C ASP A 240 15.64 -6.04 -19.42
N ARG A 241 15.38 -5.88 -18.12
CA ARG A 241 15.33 -6.99 -17.14
C ARG A 241 13.98 -7.18 -16.50
N ARG A 242 13.27 -6.10 -16.22
CA ARG A 242 12.01 -6.13 -15.47
C ARG A 242 11.12 -4.95 -15.81
N ARG A 243 9.83 -5.15 -15.56
CA ARG A 243 8.82 -4.09 -15.61
C ARG A 243 9.06 -3.03 -14.53
N ALA A 244 8.57 -1.83 -14.81
CA ALA A 244 8.53 -0.75 -13.82
C ALA A 244 7.69 -1.18 -12.60
N HIS A 245 8.20 -0.91 -11.41
CA HIS A 245 7.52 -1.18 -10.14
C HIS A 245 7.28 0.11 -9.34
N THR A 246 6.55 0.02 -8.23
CA THR A 246 6.19 1.18 -7.40
C THR A 246 7.38 2.07 -7.03
N ALA A 247 8.55 1.50 -6.72
CA ALA A 247 9.73 2.29 -6.39
C ALA A 247 10.30 3.07 -7.58
N ASP A 248 10.15 2.60 -8.82
CA ASP A 248 10.55 3.36 -10.01
C ASP A 248 9.61 4.55 -10.18
N THR A 249 8.30 4.31 -10.08
CA THR A 249 7.28 5.35 -10.22
C THR A 249 7.39 6.44 -9.13
N GLN A 250 7.72 6.06 -7.91
CA GLN A 250 7.92 6.99 -6.80
C GLN A 250 9.17 7.85 -6.98
N ARG A 251 10.31 7.26 -7.36
CA ARG A 251 11.56 8.00 -7.59
C ARG A 251 11.44 8.94 -8.78
N PHE A 252 10.90 8.43 -9.88
CA PHE A 252 10.64 9.23 -11.08
C PHE A 252 9.75 10.43 -10.74
N TRP A 253 8.65 10.20 -10.00
CA TRP A 253 7.80 11.29 -9.52
C TRP A 253 8.57 12.30 -8.64
N ALA A 254 9.31 11.83 -7.64
CA ALA A 254 10.04 12.69 -6.71
C ALA A 254 11.05 13.60 -7.43
N GLU A 255 11.73 13.08 -8.46
CA GLU A 255 12.62 13.85 -9.33
C GLU A 255 11.86 14.87 -10.18
N HIS A 256 10.70 14.49 -10.72
CA HIS A 256 9.87 15.37 -11.54
C HIS A 256 9.33 16.57 -10.77
N VAL A 257 8.88 16.36 -9.53
CA VAL A 257 8.37 17.44 -8.68
C VAL A 257 9.47 18.16 -7.89
N ARG A 258 10.71 17.66 -7.94
CA ARG A 258 11.83 18.12 -7.12
C ARG A 258 11.47 18.11 -5.63
N LEU A 259 11.06 16.93 -5.16
CA LEU A 259 10.62 16.70 -3.80
C LEU A 259 11.67 17.22 -2.81
N SER A 260 11.24 18.04 -1.85
CA SER A 260 12.14 18.74 -0.94
C SER A 260 12.21 18.04 0.43
N PRO A 261 13.35 18.12 1.13
CA PRO A 261 13.44 17.67 2.52
C PRO A 261 12.38 18.31 3.40
N GLY A 262 11.72 17.51 4.23
CA GLY A 262 10.65 17.95 5.12
C GLY A 262 9.25 18.02 4.49
N ASP A 263 9.12 17.89 3.16
CA ASP A 263 7.81 17.88 2.51
C ASP A 263 6.91 16.78 3.11
N PRO A 264 5.71 17.12 3.63
CA PRO A 264 4.76 16.12 4.07
C PRO A 264 4.04 15.51 2.87
N VAL A 265 4.22 14.21 2.66
CA VAL A 265 3.62 13.44 1.58
C VAL A 265 2.62 12.43 2.16
N LEU A 266 1.36 12.53 1.74
CA LEU A 266 0.32 11.54 2.06
C LEU A 266 0.26 10.48 0.97
N VAL A 267 0.50 9.22 1.32
CA VAL A 267 0.41 8.08 0.39
C VAL A 267 -0.92 7.36 0.60
N VAL A 268 -1.69 7.15 -0.46
CA VAL A 268 -2.97 6.47 -0.45
C VAL A 268 -2.86 5.09 -1.09
N THR A 269 -3.31 4.07 -0.36
CA THR A 269 -3.38 2.68 -0.83
C THR A 269 -4.54 1.89 -0.22
N ALA A 270 -4.64 0.57 -0.44
CA ALA A 270 -5.59 -0.29 0.26
C ALA A 270 -5.10 -0.64 1.68
N PRO A 271 -5.97 -0.75 2.70
CA PRO A 271 -5.57 -1.00 4.09
C PRO A 271 -4.60 -2.18 4.26
N ILE A 272 -4.86 -3.30 3.58
CA ILE A 272 -4.03 -4.50 3.64
C ILE A 272 -2.59 -4.29 3.18
N TYR A 273 -2.32 -3.25 2.39
CA TYR A 273 -0.99 -2.94 1.88
C TYR A 273 -0.27 -1.82 2.65
N VAL A 274 -0.95 -1.15 3.59
CA VAL A 274 -0.41 0.01 4.31
C VAL A 274 0.95 -0.30 4.95
N PRO A 275 1.14 -1.38 5.73
CA PRO A 275 2.42 -1.59 6.41
C PRO A 275 3.61 -1.74 5.46
N PHE A 276 3.47 -2.52 4.39
CA PHE A 276 4.59 -2.75 3.48
C PHE A 276 4.82 -1.53 2.58
N GLN A 277 3.77 -0.88 2.09
CA GLN A 277 3.92 0.29 1.21
C GLN A 277 4.36 1.54 1.96
N HIS A 278 4.05 1.64 3.25
CA HIS A 278 4.64 2.65 4.12
C HIS A 278 6.16 2.46 4.21
N CYS A 279 6.61 1.24 4.53
CA CYS A 279 8.06 0.95 4.62
C CYS A 279 8.78 1.14 3.27
N ASP A 280 8.14 0.76 2.17
CA ASP A 280 8.69 1.01 0.84
C ASP A 280 8.76 2.51 0.53
N ALA A 281 7.74 3.29 0.88
CA ALA A 281 7.75 4.74 0.70
C ALA A 281 8.83 5.41 1.57
N LEU A 282 9.05 4.96 2.81
CA LEU A 282 10.18 5.45 3.62
C LEU A 282 11.51 5.17 2.91
N ARG A 283 11.69 3.94 2.42
CA ARG A 283 12.92 3.51 1.74
C ARG A 283 13.17 4.25 0.43
N THR A 284 12.12 4.58 -0.32
CA THR A 284 12.23 5.18 -1.66
C THR A 284 12.16 6.70 -1.66
N LEU A 285 11.48 7.29 -0.68
CA LEU A 285 11.22 8.73 -0.61
C LEU A 285 11.88 9.39 0.62
N THR A 286 11.59 8.90 1.83
CA THR A 286 12.14 9.52 3.05
C THR A 286 13.65 9.40 3.14
N VAL A 287 14.21 8.21 2.93
CA VAL A 287 15.67 8.01 3.04
C VAL A 287 16.44 8.82 1.99
N PRO A 288 16.06 8.82 0.70
CA PRO A 288 16.85 9.55 -0.31
C PRO A 288 16.55 11.05 -0.40
N TYR A 289 15.32 11.49 -0.10
CA TYR A 289 14.87 12.89 -0.31
C TYR A 289 14.55 13.63 0.99
N GLY A 290 14.55 12.97 2.14
CA GLY A 290 14.29 13.59 3.45
C GLY A 290 12.83 14.05 3.66
N CYS A 291 11.89 13.64 2.82
CA CYS A 291 10.48 13.99 2.96
C CYS A 291 9.81 13.22 4.11
N ALA A 292 8.75 13.79 4.68
CA ALA A 292 7.89 13.08 5.62
C ALA A 292 6.86 12.24 4.87
N ILE A 293 6.62 11.02 5.34
CA ILE A 293 5.64 10.09 4.77
C ILE A 293 4.59 9.77 5.81
N GLU A 294 3.35 9.87 5.38
CA GLU A 294 2.21 9.24 6.03
C GLU A 294 1.50 8.34 5.02
N THR A 295 0.99 7.19 5.45
CA THR A 295 0.34 6.25 4.54
C THR A 295 -1.01 5.85 5.10
N VAL A 296 -2.05 6.01 4.29
CA VAL A 296 -3.44 5.69 4.67
C VAL A 296 -4.03 4.65 3.73
N GLY A 297 -4.84 3.78 4.33
CA GLY A 297 -5.68 2.83 3.61
C GLY A 297 -6.98 3.50 3.17
N VAL A 298 -7.48 3.14 1.99
CA VAL A 298 -8.84 3.48 1.54
C VAL A 298 -9.82 2.98 2.59
N ASP A 299 -10.64 3.90 3.08
CA ASP A 299 -11.71 3.57 4.01
C ASP A 299 -12.88 2.92 3.25
N PRO A 300 -13.23 1.65 3.54
CA PRO A 300 -14.30 0.95 2.84
C PRO A 300 -15.69 1.51 3.18
N ASP A 301 -15.84 2.25 4.28
CA ASP A 301 -17.12 2.82 4.71
C ASP A 301 -17.47 4.12 3.96
N VAL A 302 -16.53 4.68 3.18
CA VAL A 302 -16.80 5.85 2.35
C VAL A 302 -17.76 5.49 1.22
N PRO A 303 -18.92 6.17 1.13
CA PRO A 303 -19.90 5.93 0.07
C PRO A 303 -19.31 6.14 -1.33
N ASP A 304 -19.84 5.41 -2.32
CA ASP A 304 -19.57 5.59 -3.74
C ASP A 304 -18.11 5.37 -4.20
N LEU A 305 -17.23 4.82 -3.35
CA LEU A 305 -15.92 4.31 -3.78
C LEU A 305 -16.02 2.99 -4.55
N ALA A 306 -17.08 2.22 -4.28
CA ALA A 306 -17.31 0.91 -4.87
C ALA A 306 -17.94 1.03 -6.26
N ARG A 307 -17.14 1.27 -7.29
CA ARG A 307 -17.54 1.04 -8.69
C ARG A 307 -17.23 -0.37 -9.18
N LEU A 308 -16.29 -1.02 -8.52
CA LEU A 308 -15.87 -2.39 -8.83
C LEU A 308 -15.87 -3.20 -7.54
N PRO A 309 -16.24 -4.50 -7.61
CA PRO A 309 -16.19 -5.38 -6.46
C PRO A 309 -14.76 -5.49 -5.93
N GLU A 310 -14.62 -5.42 -4.61
CA GLU A 310 -13.34 -5.66 -3.95
C GLU A 310 -13.14 -7.18 -3.79
N PRO A 311 -11.94 -7.71 -4.07
CA PRO A 311 -11.64 -9.10 -3.77
C PRO A 311 -11.87 -9.41 -2.30
N ALA A 312 -12.45 -10.57 -1.99
CA ALA A 312 -12.60 -11.01 -0.61
C ALA A 312 -11.22 -11.07 0.08
N LEU A 313 -11.10 -10.39 1.22
CA LEU A 313 -9.91 -10.44 2.06
C LEU A 313 -9.98 -11.70 2.93
N THR A 314 -9.20 -12.70 2.54
CA THR A 314 -9.11 -13.97 3.23
C THR A 314 -7.93 -14.00 4.20
N PRO A 315 -7.94 -14.89 5.21
CA PRO A 315 -6.78 -15.09 6.08
C PRO A 315 -5.48 -15.36 5.31
N GLY A 316 -5.51 -16.18 4.25
CA GLY A 316 -4.35 -16.43 3.40
C GLY A 316 -3.81 -15.17 2.72
N ARG A 317 -4.68 -14.27 2.27
CA ARG A 317 -4.27 -12.96 1.72
C ARG A 317 -3.62 -12.09 2.80
N HIS A 318 -4.15 -12.05 4.01
CA HIS A 318 -3.53 -11.31 5.10
C HIS A 318 -2.15 -11.84 5.47
N LEU A 319 -1.97 -13.17 5.56
CA LEU A 319 -0.65 -13.77 5.78
C LEU A 319 0.36 -13.36 4.70
N GLN A 320 -0.08 -13.32 3.43
CA GLN A 320 0.78 -12.90 2.33
C GLN A 320 1.20 -11.44 2.43
N GLU A 321 0.32 -10.55 2.88
CA GLU A 321 0.68 -9.14 3.00
C GLU A 321 1.40 -8.80 4.31
N ILE A 322 1.23 -9.61 5.37
CA ILE A 322 2.12 -9.61 6.54
C ILE A 322 3.54 -10.01 6.10
N ARG A 323 3.66 -11.03 5.24
CA ARG A 323 4.95 -11.37 4.62
C ARG A 323 5.51 -10.22 3.78
N SER A 324 4.69 -9.55 2.95
CA SER A 324 5.13 -8.37 2.21
C SER A 324 5.69 -7.30 3.16
N ALA A 325 5.03 -7.06 4.30
CA ALA A 325 5.48 -6.09 5.31
C ALA A 325 6.83 -6.47 5.92
N ILE A 326 7.03 -7.74 6.30
CA ILE A 326 8.33 -8.23 6.79
C ILE A 326 9.44 -7.95 5.76
N ARG A 327 9.18 -8.24 4.49
CA ARG A 327 10.14 -8.01 3.40
C ARG A 327 10.46 -6.53 3.21
N SER A 328 9.46 -5.66 3.22
CA SER A 328 9.67 -4.22 3.09
C SER A 328 10.39 -3.64 4.32
N MET A 329 10.15 -4.16 5.53
CA MET A 329 10.92 -3.78 6.73
C MET A 329 12.38 -4.23 6.65
N ARG A 330 12.63 -5.45 6.16
CA ARG A 330 14.00 -5.94 5.91
C ARG A 330 14.73 -5.05 4.91
N ALA A 331 14.07 -4.69 3.81
CA ALA A 331 14.64 -3.82 2.78
C ALA A 331 14.91 -2.39 3.31
N LEU A 332 13.98 -1.83 4.10
CA LEU A 332 14.15 -0.53 4.74
C LEU A 332 15.34 -0.53 5.70
N HIS A 333 15.42 -1.53 6.58
CA HIS A 333 16.55 -1.68 7.51
C HIS A 333 17.88 -1.79 6.75
N ALA A 334 17.95 -2.59 5.68
CA ALA A 334 19.15 -2.72 4.87
C ALA A 334 19.57 -1.39 4.22
N SER A 335 18.62 -0.58 3.74
CA SER A 335 18.94 0.73 3.16
C SER A 335 19.50 1.74 4.16
N LEU A 336 19.16 1.61 5.45
CA LEU A 336 19.65 2.49 6.51
C LEU A 336 21.04 2.07 7.02
N ALA A 337 21.38 0.78 6.88
CA ALA A 337 22.67 0.24 7.30
C ALA A 337 23.77 0.37 6.24
N GLY A 338 23.40 0.55 4.97
CA GLY A 338 24.32 0.73 3.84
C GLY A 338 24.54 2.19 3.42
N GLY A 339 23.95 3.14 4.15
CA GLY A 339 24.10 4.59 3.92
C GLY A 339 25.14 5.24 4.83
#